data_AF-A0A3R7XHQ8-F1
#
_entry.id   AF-A0A3R7XHQ8-F1
#
_cell.length_a   1.000
_cell.length_b   1.000
_cell.length_c   1.000
_cell.angle_alpha   90.00
_cell.angle_beta   90.00
_cell.angle_gamma   90.00
#
_symmetry.space_group_name_H-M   'P 1'
#
loop_
_entity.id
_entity.type
_entity.pdbx_description
1 polymer ?
#
loop_
_entity_poly.entity_id
_entity_poly.type
_entity_poly.pdbx_seq_one_letter_code
_entity_poly.pdbx_strand_id
1 'polypeptide(L)' 'GYIRDYATSSVPVPIIFDDILVNFDPARRKNACEAIADLAETCQVLYFTCHPETVRDLREAVPGAVVMGLGGLD' A
#
# COMPACT_ATOMS: atom_id res chain seq x y z
N GLY A 1 -0.18 7.11 15.31
CA GLY A 1 0.90 6.33 14.66
C GLY A 1 1.68 7.30 13.82
N TYR A 2 3.03 7.28 13.88
CA TYR A 2 3.87 8.45 13.54
C TYR A 2 3.49 9.18 12.23
N ILE A 3 3.24 8.44 11.15
CA ILE A 3 2.85 8.99 9.85
C ILE A 3 1.52 9.76 9.91
N ARG A 4 0.49 9.18 10.53
CA ARG A 4 -0.84 9.80 10.66
C ARG A 4 -0.78 11.04 11.58
N ASP A 5 0.04 10.97 12.62
CA ASP A 5 0.20 12.06 13.59
C ASP A 5 0.91 13.26 12.92
N TYR A 6 1.89 12.98 12.05
CA TYR A 6 2.53 13.99 11.21
C TYR A 6 1.55 14.58 10.18
N ALA A 7 0.78 13.75 9.47
CA ALA A 7 -0.20 14.21 8.48
C ALA A 7 -1.34 15.07 9.09
N THR A 8 -1.60 14.93 10.39
CA THR A 8 -2.61 15.74 11.10
C THR A 8 -2.05 17.12 11.51
N SER A 9 -0.74 17.19 11.76
CA SER A 9 -0.05 18.40 12.25
C SER A 9 0.70 19.16 11.15
N SER A 10 0.71 18.64 9.92
CA SER A 10 1.43 19.18 8.76
C SER A 10 0.74 18.73 7.47
N VAL A 11 1.17 19.25 6.29
CA VAL A 11 0.63 18.80 5.00
C VAL A 11 0.95 17.30 4.82
N PRO A 12 -0.04 16.44 4.46
CA PRO A 12 0.20 15.02 4.21
C PRO A 12 1.25 14.82 3.11
N VAL A 13 2.25 13.99 3.38
CA VAL A 13 3.33 13.66 2.44
C VAL A 13 3.06 12.32 1.75
N PRO A 14 3.54 12.12 0.52
CA PRO A 14 3.45 10.82 -0.13
C PRO A 14 4.26 9.76 0.63
N ILE A 15 3.77 8.53 0.59
CA ILE A 15 4.36 7.37 1.25
C ILE A 15 4.76 6.35 0.18
N ILE A 16 5.97 5.84 0.29
CA ILE A 16 6.51 4.80 -0.60
C ILE A 16 6.74 3.53 0.22
N PHE A 17 6.11 2.45 -0.20
CA PHE A 17 6.32 1.11 0.33
C PHE A 17 7.04 0.25 -0.70
N ASP A 18 8.09 -0.44 -0.30
CA ASP A 18 8.85 -1.35 -1.17
C ASP A 18 8.90 -2.74 -0.52
N ASP A 19 8.05 -3.64 -1.00
CA ASP A 19 7.93 -5.05 -0.59
C ASP A 19 7.88 -5.32 0.93
N ILE A 20 7.34 -4.37 1.71
CA ILE A 20 7.33 -4.43 3.18
C ILE A 20 6.53 -5.61 3.77
N LEU A 21 5.68 -6.26 2.96
CA LEU A 21 4.82 -7.37 3.38
C LEU A 21 5.35 -8.75 2.96
N VAL A 22 6.55 -8.85 2.38
CA VAL A 22 7.11 -10.12 1.85
C VAL A 22 7.14 -11.27 2.87
N ASN A 23 7.34 -10.97 4.15
CA ASN A 23 7.43 -11.99 5.21
C ASN A 23 6.09 -12.27 5.92
N PHE A 24 4.98 -11.69 5.45
CA PHE A 24 3.70 -11.84 6.13
C PHE A 24 2.97 -13.09 5.64
N ASP A 25 2.42 -13.86 6.58
CA ASP A 25 1.42 -14.87 6.25
C ASP A 25 0.16 -14.22 5.63
N PRO A 26 -0.70 -14.99 4.95
CA PRO A 26 -1.86 -14.43 4.25
C PRO A 26 -2.80 -13.60 5.12
N ALA A 27 -3.02 -13.99 6.38
CA ALA A 27 -3.91 -13.27 7.29
C ALA A 27 -3.29 -11.93 7.68
N ARG A 28 -2.00 -11.92 8.04
CA ARG A 28 -1.27 -10.69 8.35
C ARG A 28 -1.21 -9.75 7.16
N ARG A 29 -0.95 -10.27 5.96
CA ARG A 29 -0.85 -9.45 4.73
C ARG A 29 -2.18 -8.78 4.42
N LYS A 30 -3.31 -9.49 4.49
CA LYS A 30 -4.65 -8.91 4.30
C LYS A 30 -4.93 -7.80 5.32
N ASN A 31 -4.72 -8.06 6.61
CA ASN A 31 -4.91 -7.05 7.65
C ASN A 31 -4.01 -5.82 7.46
N ALA A 32 -2.78 -6.00 6.97
CA ALA A 32 -1.90 -4.89 6.65
C ALA A 32 -2.37 -4.10 5.41
N CYS A 33 -2.93 -4.77 4.39
CA CYS A 33 -3.52 -4.11 3.23
C CYS A 33 -4.71 -3.22 3.64
N GLU A 34 -5.56 -3.67 4.56
CA GLU A 34 -6.65 -2.84 5.13
C GLU A 34 -6.09 -1.60 5.85
N ALA A 35 -5.05 -1.76 6.66
CA ALA A 35 -4.41 -0.62 7.33
C ALA A 35 -3.75 0.37 6.34
N ILE A 36 -3.25 -0.13 5.20
CA ILE A 36 -2.72 0.69 4.12
C ILE A 36 -3.86 1.43 3.39
N ALA A 37 -5.02 0.79 3.22
CA ALA A 37 -6.21 1.43 2.66
C ALA A 37 -6.65 2.65 3.50
N ASP A 38 -6.73 2.47 4.83
CA ASP A 38 -7.02 3.58 5.77
C ASP A 38 -5.99 4.72 5.67
N LEU A 39 -4.72 4.38 5.40
CA LEU A 39 -3.66 5.37 5.25
C LEU A 39 -3.79 6.14 3.92
N ALA A 40 -4.21 5.45 2.86
CA ALA A 40 -4.41 6.01 1.53
C ALA A 40 -5.55 7.05 1.45
N GLU A 41 -6.47 7.06 2.43
CA GLU A 41 -7.50 8.10 2.54
C GLU A 41 -6.92 9.50 2.78
N THR A 42 -5.72 9.57 3.38
CA THR A 42 -5.10 10.83 3.81
C THR A 42 -3.76 11.11 3.15
N CYS A 43 -3.04 10.06 2.74
CA CYS A 43 -1.72 10.16 2.13
C CYS A 43 -1.72 9.50 0.75
N GLN A 44 -1.02 10.09 -0.23
CA GLN A 44 -0.76 9.37 -1.48
C GLN A 44 0.15 8.18 -1.18
N VAL A 45 -0.30 6.97 -1.49
CA VAL A 45 0.48 5.74 -1.31
C VAL A 45 0.97 5.23 -2.66
N LEU A 46 2.28 5.01 -2.76
CA LEU A 46 2.93 4.31 -3.85
C LEU A 46 3.48 2.99 -3.30
N TYR A 47 2.92 1.87 -3.73
CA TYR A 47 3.33 0.54 -3.28
C TYR A 47 4.05 -0.18 -4.42
N PHE A 48 5.27 -0.63 -4.17
CA PHE A 48 6.07 -1.45 -5.06
C PHE A 48 6.13 -2.87 -4.54
N THR A 49 5.85 -3.83 -5.43
CA THR A 49 5.93 -5.25 -5.10
C THR A 49 6.22 -6.10 -6.31
N CYS A 50 6.97 -7.17 -6.10
CA CYS A 50 7.07 -8.27 -7.06
C CYS A 50 6.07 -9.42 -6.77
N HIS A 51 5.30 -9.35 -5.68
CA HIS A 51 4.44 -10.42 -5.20
C HIS A 51 2.98 -10.25 -5.70
N PRO A 52 2.49 -11.12 -6.60
CA PRO A 52 1.14 -11.01 -7.16
C PRO A 52 0.01 -11.07 -6.12
N GLU A 53 0.21 -11.84 -5.05
CA GLU A 53 -0.72 -11.96 -3.94
C GLU A 53 -0.88 -10.65 -3.18
N THR A 54 0.20 -9.86 -3.04
CA THR A 54 0.15 -8.53 -2.43
C THR A 54 -0.65 -7.57 -3.29
N VAL A 55 -0.44 -7.57 -4.61
CA VAL A 55 -1.26 -6.78 -5.56
C VAL A 55 -2.73 -7.14 -5.42
N ARG A 56 -3.03 -8.45 -5.36
CA ARG A 56 -4.41 -8.94 -5.30
C ARG A 56 -5.11 -8.54 -4.00
N ASP A 57 -4.43 -8.67 -2.87
CA ASP A 57 -4.97 -8.31 -1.55
C ASP A 57 -5.09 -6.77 -1.41
N LEU A 58 -4.17 -5.98 -1.99
CA LEU A 58 -4.29 -4.51 -2.06
C LEU A 58 -5.46 -4.04 -2.93
N ARG A 59 -5.76 -4.71 -4.04
CA ARG A 59 -6.94 -4.38 -4.87
C ARG A 59 -8.26 -4.75 -4.19
N GLU A 60 -8.25 -5.76 -3.32
CA GLU A 60 -9.40 -6.11 -2.49
C GLU A 60 -9.67 -5.00 -1.47
N ALA A 61 -8.64 -4.55 -0.76
CA ALA A 61 -8.73 -3.48 0.24
C ALA A 61 -8.97 -2.09 -0.38
N VAL A 62 -8.41 -1.84 -1.58
CA VAL A 62 -8.53 -0.56 -2.30
C VAL A 62 -9.00 -0.82 -3.74
N PRO A 63 -10.31 -0.98 -3.97
CA PRO A 63 -10.85 -1.27 -5.31
C PRO A 63 -10.48 -0.23 -6.39
N GLY A 64 -10.20 1.01 -5.99
CA GLY A 64 -9.76 2.09 -6.87
C GLY A 64 -8.25 2.15 -7.14
N ALA A 65 -7.45 1.21 -6.60
CA ALA A 65 -6.00 1.22 -6.78
C ALA A 65 -5.62 1.00 -8.25
N VAL A 66 -4.75 1.88 -8.76
CA VAL A 66 -4.16 1.74 -10.08
C VAL A 66 -2.97 0.79 -9.98
N VAL A 67 -2.99 -0.27 -10.80
CA VAL A 67 -1.91 -1.26 -10.85
C VAL A 67 -1.18 -1.11 -12.18
N MET A 68 0.12 -0.86 -12.11
CA MET A 68 0.99 -0.73 -13.27
C MET A 68 2.09 -1.78 -13.19
N GLY A 69 2.24 -2.59 -14.24
CA GLY A 69 3.43 -3.43 -14.40
C GLY A 69 4.62 -2.57 -14.77
N LEU A 70 5.76 -2.77 -14.11
CA LEU A 70 7.01 -2.05 -14.40
C LEU A 70 7.94 -2.83 -15.36
N GLY A 71 7.45 -3.93 -15.95
CA GLY A 71 8.14 -4.64 -17.02
C GLY A 71 8.13 -3.82 -18.31
N GLY A 72 9.24 -3.84 -19.04
CA GLY A 72 9.32 -3.26 -20.38
C GLY A 72 8.28 -3.88 -21.32
N LEU A 73 7.78 -3.05 -22.25
CA LEU A 73 6.90 -3.41 -23.36
C LEU A 73 7.28 -4.77 -23.97
N ASP A 74 6.31 -5.69 -23.98
CA ASP A 74 6.17 -6.65 -25.08
C ASP A 74 5.00 -6.17 -25.97
#